data_AF-A0A4D9EF86-F1
#
_entry.id   AF-A0A4D9EF86-F1
#
_cell.length_a   1.000
_cell.length_b   1.000
_cell.length_c   1.000
_cell.angle_alpha   90.00
_cell.angle_beta   90.00
_cell.angle_gamma   90.00
#
_symmetry.space_group_name_H-M   'P 1'
#
loop_
_entity.id
_entity.type
_entity.pdbx_description
1 polymer ?
#
loop_
_entity_poly.entity_id
_entity_poly.type
_entity_poly.pdbx_seq_one_letter_code
_entity_poly.pdbx_strand_id
1 'polypeptide(L)'
;MCNLLCMFFLAYVTLTCAFRYGQEDIDVMGLTFRKDLFFSRIQLYPPVEKWESLSQLQECLMKKLGNNAYPFVLTFPDYLPCSVSLQPAPHDVGKCCGVDFEVKAFCTENVEERIPKRNFVRLLIRKVQYAPEEPGPQPQAETTWQFFMSSKPLHLRARLSKEVFYHGEPIPVTVTVTNNTEKTVKKIRVLVEQVANVVLYSSDYYTKAVAMEEVQEKVQPNSTITKTLILLPLLANNREKRGIALDGKLKDEDTNLASSTIIKDGIDKTVLGILVAYKVKVKLIVSGMLGDLTSSEVSTELPFRLMHPKPEELNIRVPRMKTWYLRSFLVNSCKIWMKMRIRLFLQMMSDLENRLLEELRGLMVVTNTLGCSFLFALNCQVLLL
;
A
#
# COMPACT_ATOMS: atom_id res chain seq x y z
N MET A 1 -17.08 22.73 39.85
CA MET A 1 -17.25 21.27 40.07
C MET A 1 -16.94 20.41 38.83
N CYS A 2 -17.05 20.90 37.58
CA CYS A 2 -16.63 20.11 36.39
C CYS A 2 -15.12 19.79 36.30
N ASN A 3 -14.24 20.60 36.90
CA ASN A 3 -12.80 20.35 36.88
C ASN A 3 -12.34 19.18 37.77
N LEU A 4 -13.17 18.71 38.72
CA LEU A 4 -12.78 17.62 39.63
C LEU A 4 -13.00 16.23 39.00
N LEU A 5 -13.99 16.10 38.11
CA LEU A 5 -14.30 14.85 37.40
C LEU A 5 -13.34 14.57 36.23
N CYS A 6 -12.64 15.60 35.72
CA CYS A 6 -11.66 15.45 34.65
C CYS A 6 -10.32 14.90 35.14
N MET A 7 -10.07 14.84 36.47
CA MET A 7 -8.80 14.41 37.05
C MET A 7 -8.51 12.91 36.96
N PHE A 8 -9.46 12.08 36.53
CA PHE A 8 -9.30 10.62 36.50
C PHE A 8 -9.20 10.00 35.11
N PHE A 9 -9.40 10.78 34.04
CA PHE A 9 -9.38 10.26 32.67
C PHE A 9 -8.08 10.58 31.95
N LEU A 10 -7.39 9.55 31.51
CA LEU A 10 -6.18 9.64 30.71
C LEU A 10 -6.54 9.48 29.23
N ALA A 11 -6.16 10.44 28.40
CA ALA A 11 -6.34 10.35 26.95
C ALA A 11 -5.01 9.98 26.29
N TYR A 12 -5.05 9.00 25.40
CA TYR A 12 -3.90 8.49 24.67
C TYR A 12 -4.16 8.49 23.17
N VAL A 13 -3.08 8.60 22.40
CA VAL A 13 -3.06 8.27 20.98
C VAL A 13 -2.00 7.21 20.73
N THR A 14 -2.33 6.26 19.86
CA THR A 14 -1.42 5.19 19.46
C THR A 14 -1.28 5.12 17.95
N LEU A 15 -0.07 4.79 17.50
CA LEU A 15 0.23 4.37 16.15
C LEU A 15 0.56 2.88 16.19
N THR A 16 -0.20 2.08 15.46
CA THR A 16 0.03 0.64 15.36
C THR A 16 0.26 0.26 13.90
N CYS A 17 1.38 -0.40 13.63
CA CYS A 17 1.62 -1.11 12.38
C CYS A 17 1.38 -2.60 12.66
N ALA A 18 0.45 -3.22 11.94
CA ALA A 18 0.13 -4.63 12.16
C ALA A 18 0.09 -5.39 10.84
N PHE A 19 0.72 -6.57 10.84
CA PHE A 19 0.49 -7.58 9.83
C PHE A 19 -0.78 -8.36 10.19
N ARG A 20 -1.72 -8.44 9.25
CA ARG A 20 -3.01 -9.11 9.43
C ARG A 20 -3.17 -10.19 8.38
N TYR A 21 -3.71 -11.33 8.79
CA TYR A 21 -4.12 -12.44 7.93
C TYR A 21 -5.44 -13.01 8.43
N GLY A 22 -6.42 -13.13 7.53
CA GLY A 22 -7.75 -13.64 7.85
C GLY A 22 -8.80 -12.53 7.99
N GLN A 23 -9.97 -12.87 8.52
CA GLN A 23 -11.12 -11.96 8.65
C GLN A 23 -11.22 -11.43 10.09
N GLU A 24 -11.52 -10.14 10.29
CA GLU A 24 -11.57 -9.52 11.63
C GLU A 24 -12.65 -10.10 12.58
N ASP A 25 -13.68 -10.78 12.04
CA ASP A 25 -14.92 -11.13 12.77
C ASP A 25 -15.15 -12.64 12.99
N ILE A 26 -14.16 -13.52 12.74
CA ILE A 26 -14.32 -14.97 13.00
C ILE A 26 -13.84 -15.29 14.41
N ASP A 27 -14.71 -15.07 15.40
CA ASP A 27 -14.62 -15.77 16.67
C ASP A 27 -15.11 -17.21 16.43
N VAL A 28 -14.27 -18.20 16.76
CA VAL A 28 -14.56 -19.64 16.76
C VAL A 28 -14.36 -20.35 15.39
N MET A 29 -13.15 -20.91 15.20
CA MET A 29 -12.72 -21.87 14.16
C MET A 29 -12.27 -21.36 12.78
N GLY A 30 -11.66 -20.17 12.68
CA GLY A 30 -10.90 -19.73 11.50
C GLY A 30 -9.67 -18.93 11.90
N LEU A 31 -8.46 -19.31 11.45
CA LEU A 31 -7.18 -18.76 11.89
C LEU A 31 -7.05 -17.25 11.54
N THR A 32 -7.50 -16.38 12.43
CA THR A 32 -7.19 -14.95 12.38
C THR A 32 -5.82 -14.74 12.98
N PHE A 33 -4.89 -14.23 12.19
CA PHE A 33 -3.55 -13.95 12.63
C PHE A 33 -3.28 -12.45 12.57
N ARG A 34 -2.80 -11.91 13.68
CA ARG A 34 -2.38 -10.51 13.79
C ARG A 34 -1.07 -10.44 14.55
N LYS A 35 -0.08 -9.79 13.96
CA LYS A 35 1.20 -9.48 14.59
C LYS A 35 1.47 -7.99 14.49
N ASP A 36 1.56 -7.34 15.64
CA ASP A 36 1.93 -5.94 15.69
C ASP A 36 3.44 -5.83 15.39
N LEU A 37 3.78 -5.17 14.28
CA LEU A 37 5.15 -4.93 13.82
C LEU A 37 5.76 -3.72 14.51
N PHE A 38 4.91 -2.76 14.87
CA PHE A 38 5.30 -1.56 15.60
C PHE A 38 4.13 -1.00 16.38
N PHE A 39 4.45 -0.47 17.56
CA PHE A 39 3.50 0.18 18.44
C PHE A 39 4.17 1.40 19.08
N SER A 40 3.52 2.55 18.97
CA SER A 40 3.89 3.77 19.68
C SER A 40 2.67 4.35 20.37
N ARG A 41 2.86 4.93 21.55
CA ARG A 41 1.80 5.52 22.37
C ARG A 41 2.27 6.84 22.97
N ILE A 42 1.41 7.84 22.89
CA ILE A 42 1.62 9.17 23.46
C ILE A 42 0.42 9.52 24.34
N GLN A 43 0.70 10.12 25.50
CA GLN A 43 -0.33 10.66 26.38
C GLN A 43 -0.70 12.08 25.95
N LEU A 44 -1.98 12.30 25.61
CA LEU A 44 -2.51 13.61 25.21
C LEU A 44 -2.97 14.42 26.43
N TYR A 45 -3.63 13.75 27.37
CA TYR A 45 -4.22 14.38 28.55
C TYR A 45 -4.10 13.48 29.80
N PRO A 46 -3.73 14.03 30.96
CA PRO A 46 -3.14 15.36 31.14
C PRO A 46 -1.80 15.47 30.39
N PRO A 47 -1.47 16.64 29.82
CA PRO A 47 -0.26 16.81 29.01
C PRO A 47 0.99 16.68 29.88
N VAL A 48 1.82 15.67 29.58
CA VAL A 48 3.06 15.37 30.32
C VAL A 48 4.25 16.12 29.71
N GLU A 49 4.28 16.24 28.39
CA GLU A 49 5.34 16.89 27.64
C GLU A 49 4.88 18.25 27.09
N LYS A 50 5.75 19.27 27.24
CA LYS A 50 5.57 20.56 26.56
C LYS A 50 6.24 20.48 25.20
N TRP A 51 5.46 20.61 24.14
CA TRP A 51 5.97 20.63 22.76
C TRP A 51 6.75 21.92 22.52
N GLU A 52 8.06 21.81 22.28
CA GLU A 52 8.96 22.97 22.06
C GLU A 52 8.72 23.67 20.72
N SER A 53 8.25 22.93 19.71
CA SER A 53 7.86 23.47 18.41
C SER A 53 6.59 22.80 17.90
N LEU A 54 5.63 23.63 17.47
CA LEU A 54 4.39 23.18 16.84
C LEU A 54 4.49 23.38 15.33
N SER A 55 3.84 22.52 14.57
CA SER A 55 3.68 22.75 13.13
C SER A 55 2.67 23.86 12.87
N GLN A 56 2.78 24.53 11.72
CA GLN A 56 1.82 25.57 11.29
C GLN A 56 0.37 25.07 11.31
N LEU A 57 0.15 23.81 10.94
CA LEU A 57 -1.17 23.18 11.00
C LEU A 57 -1.68 23.06 12.45
N GLN A 58 -0.83 22.60 13.36
CA GLN A 58 -1.19 22.48 14.77
C GLN A 58 -1.53 23.84 15.38
N GLU A 59 -0.74 24.88 15.08
CA GLU A 59 -1.03 26.25 15.54
C GLU A 59 -2.38 26.76 15.02
N CYS A 60 -2.66 26.56 13.73
CA CYS A 60 -3.94 26.95 13.13
C CYS A 60 -5.12 26.20 13.77
N LEU A 61 -4.96 24.90 14.02
CA LEU A 61 -6.00 24.07 14.63
C LEU A 61 -6.23 24.44 16.10
N MET A 62 -5.17 24.70 16.86
CA MET A 62 -5.29 25.15 18.25
C MET A 62 -6.01 26.50 18.34
N LYS A 63 -5.68 27.45 17.46
CA LYS A 63 -6.39 28.74 17.37
C LYS A 63 -7.88 28.56 17.02
N LYS A 64 -8.24 27.55 16.24
CA LYS A 64 -9.61 27.30 15.77
C LYS A 64 -10.45 26.46 16.74
N LEU A 65 -9.86 25.50 17.45
CA LEU A 65 -10.55 24.53 18.30
C LEU A 65 -10.60 24.96 19.77
N GLY A 66 -9.75 25.91 20.18
CA GLY A 66 -9.76 26.47 21.53
C GLY A 66 -9.02 25.62 22.57
N ASN A 67 -9.33 25.85 23.84
CA ASN A 67 -8.50 25.44 24.98
C ASN A 67 -8.45 23.93 25.26
N ASN A 68 -9.31 23.13 24.62
CA ASN A 68 -9.37 21.67 24.79
C ASN A 68 -8.68 20.93 23.62
N ALA A 69 -7.88 21.62 22.82
CA ALA A 69 -7.11 21.03 21.73
C ALA A 69 -5.70 20.66 22.20
N TYR A 70 -5.35 19.39 22.07
CA TYR A 70 -4.04 18.86 22.47
C TYR A 70 -3.28 18.36 21.23
N PRO A 71 -2.09 18.90 20.94
CA PRO A 71 -1.30 18.49 19.79
C PRO A 71 -0.60 17.15 20.04
N PHE A 72 -0.34 16.42 18.96
CA PHE A 72 0.54 15.24 18.98
C PHE A 72 1.24 15.05 17.64
N VAL A 73 2.36 14.32 17.69
CA VAL A 73 3.16 13.92 16.54
C VAL A 73 3.55 12.45 16.73
N LEU A 74 3.31 11.61 15.73
CA LEU A 74 3.69 10.20 15.73
C LEU A 74 4.76 10.00 14.65
N THR A 75 5.94 9.54 15.04
CA THR A 75 7.06 9.31 14.13
C THR A 75 7.12 7.84 13.71
N PHE A 76 7.48 7.60 12.45
CA PHE A 76 7.70 6.26 11.92
C PHE A 76 9.19 5.93 11.94
N PRO A 77 9.59 4.76 12.45
CA PRO A 77 10.94 4.29 12.25
C PRO A 77 11.17 3.80 10.82
N ASP A 78 12.45 3.80 10.41
CA ASP A 78 12.87 3.48 9.04
C ASP A 78 12.73 2.00 8.66
N TYR A 79 12.61 1.10 9.64
CA TYR A 79 12.51 -0.35 9.43
C TYR A 79 11.08 -0.84 9.11
N LEU A 80 10.10 0.06 8.99
CA LEU A 80 8.71 -0.35 8.74
C LEU A 80 8.45 -0.57 7.25
N PRO A 81 7.69 -1.62 6.88
CA PRO A 81 7.24 -1.84 5.51
C PRO A 81 6.26 -0.73 5.08
N CYS A 82 5.84 -0.77 3.82
CA CYS A 82 4.77 0.06 3.28
C CYS A 82 3.41 -0.62 3.46
N SER A 83 2.32 0.13 3.27
CA SER A 83 0.97 -0.43 3.29
C SER A 83 0.74 -1.28 2.04
N VAL A 84 0.78 -2.59 2.21
CA VAL A 84 0.65 -3.58 1.12
C VAL A 84 -0.36 -4.63 1.53
N SER A 85 -1.21 -5.04 0.60
CA SER A 85 -2.18 -6.12 0.78
C SER A 85 -2.06 -7.13 -0.35
N LEU A 86 -2.22 -8.41 -0.06
CA LEU A 86 -2.31 -9.46 -1.07
C LEU A 86 -3.76 -9.62 -1.51
N GLN A 87 -3.96 -9.64 -2.82
CA GLN A 87 -5.26 -9.85 -3.43
C GLN A 87 -5.79 -11.26 -3.09
N PRO A 88 -6.97 -11.37 -2.46
CA PRO A 88 -7.57 -12.65 -2.13
C PRO A 88 -8.01 -13.40 -3.39
N ALA A 89 -8.32 -14.69 -3.24
CA ALA A 89 -8.96 -15.44 -4.31
C ALA A 89 -10.40 -14.94 -4.51
N PRO A 90 -10.98 -15.05 -5.72
CA PRO A 90 -12.39 -14.69 -5.96
C PRO A 90 -13.38 -15.42 -5.03
N HIS A 91 -13.05 -16.62 -4.56
CA HIS A 91 -13.85 -17.42 -3.63
C HIS A 91 -13.52 -17.16 -2.15
N ASP A 92 -12.41 -16.50 -1.83
CA ASP A 92 -11.95 -16.19 -0.47
C ASP A 92 -12.42 -14.78 -0.06
N VAL A 93 -13.73 -14.54 -0.07
CA VAL A 93 -14.30 -13.24 0.31
C VAL A 93 -14.06 -12.99 1.81
N GLY A 94 -13.44 -11.87 2.15
CA GLY A 94 -13.25 -11.43 3.54
C GLY A 94 -11.94 -11.83 4.21
N LYS A 95 -11.11 -12.70 3.59
CA LYS A 95 -9.75 -12.97 4.07
C LYS A 95 -8.79 -11.95 3.47
N CYS A 96 -8.32 -11.01 4.28
CA CYS A 96 -7.31 -10.05 3.86
C CYS A 96 -5.95 -10.46 4.46
N CYS A 97 -4.90 -10.46 3.65
CA CYS A 97 -3.52 -10.59 4.11
C CYS A 97 -2.79 -9.30 3.77
N GLY A 98 -2.29 -8.57 4.76
CA GLY A 98 -1.69 -7.26 4.50
C GLY A 98 -1.06 -6.62 5.71
N VAL A 99 -0.35 -5.52 5.46
CA VAL A 99 0.20 -4.63 6.47
C VAL A 99 -0.59 -3.34 6.50
N ASP A 100 -1.24 -3.09 7.62
CA ASP A 100 -2.06 -1.92 7.86
C ASP A 100 -1.47 -1.03 8.95
N PHE A 101 -1.71 0.27 8.82
CA PHE A 101 -1.36 1.25 9.84
C PHE A 101 -2.65 1.84 10.43
N GLU A 102 -2.76 1.78 11.75
CA GLU A 102 -3.90 2.27 12.51
C GLU A 102 -3.45 3.37 13.47
N VAL A 103 -4.12 4.52 13.40
CA VAL A 103 -4.05 5.57 14.42
C VAL A 103 -5.29 5.47 15.27
N LYS A 104 -5.11 5.30 16.58
CA LYS A 104 -6.20 5.13 17.53
C LYS A 104 -6.07 6.12 18.67
N ALA A 105 -7.10 6.92 18.89
CA ALA A 105 -7.20 7.80 20.04
C ALA A 105 -8.22 7.23 21.02
N PHE A 106 -7.91 7.20 22.31
CA PHE A 106 -8.81 6.64 23.31
C PHE A 106 -8.67 7.29 24.69
N CYS A 107 -9.73 7.20 25.48
CA CYS A 107 -9.75 7.61 26.87
C CYS A 107 -9.88 6.38 27.78
N THR A 108 -9.04 6.31 28.81
CA THR A 108 -9.07 5.23 29.81
C THR A 108 -8.72 5.75 31.20
N GLU A 109 -9.25 5.09 32.23
CA GLU A 109 -8.84 5.30 33.63
C GLU A 109 -7.64 4.40 33.97
N ASN A 110 -7.60 3.20 33.36
CA ASN A 110 -6.52 2.23 33.53
C ASN A 110 -5.97 1.77 32.17
N VAL A 111 -4.66 1.81 32.01
CA VAL A 111 -3.96 1.52 30.74
C VAL A 111 -3.95 0.02 30.42
N GLU A 112 -4.09 -0.83 31.43
CA GLU A 112 -4.06 -2.29 31.30
C GLU A 112 -5.42 -2.89 30.91
N GLU A 113 -6.51 -2.13 31.08
CA GLU A 113 -7.86 -2.60 30.81
C GLU A 113 -8.21 -2.52 29.31
N ARG A 114 -9.00 -3.49 28.84
CA ARG A 114 -9.49 -3.50 27.45
C ARG A 114 -10.39 -2.29 27.20
N ILE A 115 -9.91 -1.38 26.36
CA ILE A 115 -10.62 -0.14 26.03
C ILE A 115 -11.96 -0.44 25.34
N PRO A 116 -13.10 0.02 25.90
CA PRO A 116 -14.42 -0.15 25.28
C PRO A 116 -14.50 0.52 23.90
N LYS A 117 -15.23 -0.09 22.95
CA LYS A 117 -15.43 0.47 21.59
C LYS A 117 -15.98 1.90 21.57
N ARG A 118 -16.77 2.27 22.59
CA ARG A 118 -17.33 3.62 22.75
C ARG A 118 -16.29 4.69 23.14
N ASN A 119 -15.15 4.29 23.67
CA ASN A 119 -14.14 5.18 24.25
C ASN A 119 -12.93 5.39 23.32
N PHE A 120 -12.98 4.88 22.08
CA PHE A 120 -11.92 5.09 21.11
C PHE A 120 -12.43 5.46 19.73
N VAL A 121 -11.61 6.23 19.02
CA VAL A 121 -11.76 6.53 17.60
C VAL A 121 -10.55 5.92 16.89
N ARG A 122 -10.79 5.23 15.77
CA ARG A 122 -9.75 4.62 14.93
C ARG A 122 -9.77 5.19 13.52
N LEU A 123 -8.59 5.36 12.94
CA LEU A 123 -8.39 5.74 11.55
C LEU A 123 -7.29 4.88 10.94
N LEU A 124 -7.59 4.27 9.80
CA LEU A 124 -6.60 3.59 8.99
C LEU A 124 -5.88 4.62 8.13
N ILE A 125 -4.57 4.53 8.11
CA ILE A 125 -3.68 5.39 7.33
C ILE A 125 -2.81 4.54 6.41
N ARG A 126 -2.26 5.14 5.35
CA ARG A 126 -1.35 4.45 4.42
C ARG A 126 0.05 5.02 4.50
N LYS A 127 1.05 4.14 4.52
CA LYS A 127 2.44 4.46 4.28
C LYS A 127 2.77 4.10 2.83
N VAL A 128 2.90 5.12 1.99
CA VAL A 128 3.22 5.00 0.55
C VAL A 128 4.67 5.40 0.31
N GLN A 129 5.34 4.71 -0.61
CA GLN A 129 6.71 5.01 -1.02
C GLN A 129 6.72 5.59 -2.43
N TYR A 130 7.28 6.79 -2.56
CA TYR A 130 7.48 7.44 -3.85
C TYR A 130 8.84 7.09 -4.45
N ALA A 131 8.94 7.23 -5.77
CA ALA A 131 10.19 7.06 -6.49
C ALA A 131 11.30 7.98 -5.95
N PRO A 132 12.55 7.52 -5.91
CA PRO A 132 13.70 8.39 -5.64
C PRO A 132 13.86 9.43 -6.76
N GLU A 133 14.51 10.55 -6.43
CA GLU A 133 14.77 11.65 -7.39
C GLU A 133 15.82 11.28 -8.43
N GLU A 134 16.83 10.52 -8.03
CA GLU A 134 17.91 10.10 -8.93
C GLU A 134 17.50 8.82 -9.67
N PRO A 135 17.32 8.88 -11.01
CA PRO A 135 17.14 7.67 -11.80
C PRO A 135 18.47 6.90 -11.80
N GLY A 136 18.43 5.65 -11.34
CA GLY A 136 19.61 4.80 -11.39
C GLY A 136 19.93 4.30 -12.82
N PRO A 137 21.02 3.54 -12.98
CA PRO A 137 21.53 3.14 -14.28
C PRO A 137 20.54 2.26 -15.04
N GLN A 138 20.61 2.30 -16.38
CA GLN A 138 19.71 1.51 -17.21
C GLN A 138 19.95 0.00 -17.00
N PRO A 139 18.93 -0.78 -16.62
CA PRO A 139 19.07 -2.22 -16.45
C PRO A 139 19.38 -2.90 -17.78
N GLN A 140 20.47 -3.67 -17.79
CA GLN A 140 20.88 -4.51 -18.92
C GLN A 140 21.31 -5.87 -18.42
N ALA A 141 20.83 -6.93 -19.07
CA ALA A 141 21.23 -8.30 -18.81
C ALA A 141 21.64 -8.97 -20.13
N GLU A 142 22.75 -9.68 -20.10
CA GLU A 142 23.25 -10.45 -21.23
C GLU A 142 23.54 -11.87 -20.78
N THR A 143 22.98 -12.83 -21.50
CA THR A 143 23.12 -14.26 -21.21
C THR A 143 23.53 -14.99 -22.48
N THR A 144 24.45 -15.92 -22.34
CA THR A 144 24.93 -16.76 -23.43
C THR A 144 24.59 -18.20 -23.11
N TRP A 145 23.85 -18.84 -24.00
CA TRP A 145 23.41 -20.23 -23.86
C TRP A 145 24.16 -21.10 -24.86
N GLN A 146 24.69 -22.22 -24.38
CA GLN A 146 25.27 -23.27 -25.22
C GLN A 146 24.42 -24.52 -25.04
N PHE A 147 24.03 -25.15 -26.16
CA PHE A 147 23.24 -26.38 -26.12
C PHE A 147 24.17 -27.57 -26.34
N PHE A 148 23.92 -28.69 -25.64
CA PHE A 148 24.78 -29.89 -25.68
C PHE A 148 25.11 -30.40 -27.11
N MET A 149 24.21 -30.18 -28.08
CA MET A 149 24.34 -30.61 -29.48
C MET A 149 24.62 -29.46 -30.46
N SER A 150 24.92 -28.25 -29.98
CA SER A 150 25.28 -27.09 -30.81
C SER A 150 26.61 -26.53 -30.32
N SER A 151 27.65 -26.58 -31.15
CA SER A 151 28.97 -26.02 -30.83
C SER A 151 28.97 -24.48 -30.76
N LYS A 152 27.93 -23.84 -31.30
CA LYS A 152 27.79 -22.38 -31.35
C LYS A 152 26.81 -21.86 -30.29
N PRO A 153 27.04 -20.64 -29.75
CA PRO A 153 26.22 -20.04 -28.70
C PRO A 153 24.97 -19.31 -29.21
N LEU A 154 23.95 -19.20 -28.37
CA LEU A 154 22.83 -18.27 -28.49
C LEU A 154 23.04 -17.11 -27.52
N HIS A 155 23.19 -15.89 -28.02
CA HIS A 155 23.30 -14.71 -27.17
C HIS A 155 21.94 -14.01 -27.06
N LEU A 156 21.52 -13.77 -25.83
CA LEU A 156 20.31 -13.02 -25.50
C LEU A 156 20.72 -11.81 -24.67
N ARG A 157 20.49 -10.62 -25.21
CA ARG A 157 20.66 -9.34 -24.52
C ARG A 157 19.31 -8.67 -24.37
N ALA A 158 18.99 -8.22 -23.17
CA ALA A 158 17.79 -7.47 -22.87
C ALA A 158 18.16 -6.17 -22.15
N ARG A 159 17.43 -5.09 -22.45
CA ARG A 159 17.68 -3.75 -21.91
C ARG A 159 16.37 -3.02 -21.64
N LEU A 160 16.32 -2.28 -20.54
CA LEU A 160 15.23 -1.36 -20.20
C LEU A 160 15.66 0.09 -20.42
N SER A 161 14.70 0.98 -20.70
CA SER A 161 14.97 2.41 -20.87
C SER A 161 15.36 3.13 -19.58
N LYS A 162 14.83 2.68 -18.44
CA LYS A 162 14.99 3.27 -17.11
C LYS A 162 14.97 2.16 -16.05
N GLU A 163 15.51 2.43 -14.86
CA GLU A 163 15.38 1.52 -13.71
C GLU A 163 14.03 1.67 -13.00
N VAL A 164 13.53 2.90 -12.90
CA VAL A 164 12.27 3.24 -12.20
C VAL A 164 11.20 3.61 -13.22
N PHE A 165 10.05 2.96 -13.12
CA PHE A 165 8.85 3.22 -13.90
C PHE A 165 7.69 3.61 -12.97
N TYR A 166 6.78 4.44 -13.48
CA TYR A 166 5.58 4.81 -12.75
C TYR A 166 4.40 3.89 -13.05
N HIS A 167 3.48 3.80 -12.09
CA HIS A 167 2.20 3.11 -12.32
C HIS A 167 1.46 3.73 -13.52
N GLY A 168 1.09 2.89 -14.49
CA GLY A 168 0.47 3.33 -15.74
C GLY A 168 1.44 3.78 -16.83
N GLU A 169 2.75 3.84 -16.58
CA GLU A 169 3.76 4.11 -17.60
C GLU A 169 4.04 2.84 -18.43
N PRO A 170 4.13 2.95 -19.77
CA PRO A 170 4.55 1.84 -20.62
C PRO A 170 6.03 1.49 -20.40
N ILE A 171 6.34 0.20 -20.34
CA ILE A 171 7.69 -0.33 -20.12
C ILE A 171 8.24 -0.87 -21.45
N PRO A 172 9.11 -0.11 -22.16
CA PRO A 172 9.77 -0.60 -23.37
C PRO A 172 10.94 -1.51 -23.00
N VAL A 173 10.88 -2.75 -23.46
CA VAL A 173 11.90 -3.79 -23.29
C VAL A 173 12.54 -4.07 -24.63
N THR A 174 13.81 -3.70 -24.79
CA THR A 174 14.58 -4.00 -26.00
C THR A 174 15.27 -5.33 -25.83
N VAL A 175 14.94 -6.28 -26.71
CA VAL A 175 15.49 -7.63 -26.76
C VAL A 175 16.28 -7.80 -28.04
N THR A 176 17.55 -8.15 -27.90
CA THR A 176 18.45 -8.51 -29.00
C THR A 176 18.82 -9.98 -28.86
N VAL A 177 18.47 -10.77 -29.87
CA VAL A 177 18.78 -12.20 -29.94
C VAL A 177 19.75 -12.41 -31.10
N THR A 178 20.98 -12.80 -30.79
CA THR A 178 22.01 -13.18 -31.77
C THR A 178 22.11 -14.69 -31.77
N ASN A 179 21.45 -15.32 -32.75
CA ASN A 179 21.38 -16.76 -32.85
C ASN A 179 22.48 -17.30 -33.75
N ASN A 180 23.63 -17.68 -33.16
CA ASN A 180 24.68 -18.36 -33.91
C ASN A 180 24.48 -19.88 -33.93
N THR A 181 23.42 -20.40 -33.31
CA THR A 181 23.15 -21.84 -33.23
C THR A 181 22.52 -22.37 -34.52
N GLU A 182 22.47 -23.68 -34.64
CA GLU A 182 21.73 -24.38 -35.72
C GLU A 182 20.23 -24.49 -35.44
N LYS A 183 19.78 -24.10 -34.24
CA LYS A 183 18.39 -24.18 -33.82
C LYS A 183 17.64 -22.91 -34.16
N THR A 184 16.34 -23.04 -34.40
CA THR A 184 15.44 -21.88 -34.60
C THR A 184 14.81 -21.47 -33.28
N VAL A 185 14.76 -20.16 -33.01
CA VAL A 185 13.94 -19.61 -31.93
C VAL A 185 12.53 -19.45 -32.47
N LYS A 186 11.56 -20.17 -31.90
CA LYS A 186 10.17 -20.19 -32.34
C LYS A 186 9.41 -18.94 -31.95
N LYS A 187 9.61 -18.50 -30.71
CA LYS A 187 8.81 -17.46 -30.04
C LYS A 187 9.65 -16.72 -29.01
N ILE A 188 9.37 -15.44 -28.86
CA ILE A 188 9.94 -14.57 -27.84
C ILE A 188 8.79 -14.12 -26.94
N ARG A 189 8.86 -14.44 -25.64
CA ARG A 189 7.85 -14.03 -24.65
C ARG A 189 8.51 -13.11 -23.65
N VAL A 190 7.91 -11.96 -23.39
CA VAL A 190 8.34 -11.02 -22.36
C VAL A 190 7.24 -10.93 -21.31
N LEU A 191 7.62 -11.06 -20.04
CA LEU A 191 6.70 -11.01 -18.92
C LEU A 191 7.19 -9.97 -17.91
N VAL A 192 6.26 -9.23 -17.33
CA VAL A 192 6.52 -8.50 -16.09
C VAL A 192 6.05 -9.38 -14.94
N GLU A 193 6.96 -9.80 -14.09
CA GLU A 193 6.68 -10.59 -12.89
C GLU A 193 6.78 -9.71 -11.65
N GLN A 194 5.74 -9.77 -10.82
CA GLN A 194 5.75 -9.23 -9.46
C GLN A 194 6.15 -10.35 -8.51
N VAL A 195 7.15 -10.08 -7.68
CA VAL A 195 7.67 -10.97 -6.63
C VAL A 195 7.30 -10.33 -5.29
N ALA A 196 6.38 -10.96 -4.56
CA ALA A 196 6.02 -10.58 -3.20
C ALA A 196 6.69 -11.56 -2.22
N ASN A 197 7.59 -11.06 -1.39
CA ASN A 197 8.23 -11.80 -0.32
C ASN A 197 7.57 -11.45 1.01
N VAL A 198 6.84 -12.41 1.59
CA VAL A 198 6.17 -12.28 2.88
C VAL A 198 7.15 -12.75 3.95
N VAL A 199 7.65 -11.82 4.76
CA VAL A 199 8.64 -12.07 5.80
C VAL A 199 7.98 -11.88 7.16
N LEU A 200 7.72 -12.97 7.87
CA LEU A 200 7.06 -12.89 9.19
C LEU A 200 7.60 -13.85 10.25
N TYR A 201 7.64 -15.14 9.90
CA TYR A 201 8.29 -16.23 10.66
C TYR A 201 9.18 -17.04 9.72
N SER A 202 8.66 -17.36 8.53
CA SER A 202 9.39 -17.78 7.35
C SER A 202 9.41 -16.66 6.30
N SER A 203 10.26 -16.84 5.29
CA SER A 203 10.29 -16.00 4.09
C SER A 203 9.60 -16.77 2.95
N ASP A 204 8.37 -16.37 2.63
CA ASP A 204 7.56 -17.00 1.60
C ASP A 204 7.53 -16.12 0.34
N TYR A 205 7.82 -16.71 -0.83
CA TYR A 205 7.89 -15.99 -2.10
C TYR A 205 6.70 -16.31 -3.01
N TYR A 206 6.00 -15.27 -3.43
CA TYR A 206 4.89 -15.33 -4.38
C TYR A 206 5.27 -14.59 -5.66
N THR A 207 5.47 -15.33 -6.75
CA THR A 207 5.77 -14.76 -8.07
C THR A 207 4.56 -14.86 -8.98
N LYS A 208 4.11 -13.73 -9.54
CA LYS A 208 2.97 -13.66 -10.46
C LYS A 208 3.28 -12.77 -11.66
N ALA A 209 2.93 -13.22 -12.86
CA ALA A 209 3.02 -12.40 -14.07
C ALA A 209 1.88 -11.38 -14.10
N VAL A 210 2.21 -10.09 -14.09
CA VAL A 210 1.28 -8.96 -14.12
C VAL A 210 1.08 -8.39 -15.53
N ALA A 211 2.03 -8.58 -16.44
CA ALA A 211 1.86 -8.29 -17.86
C ALA A 211 2.63 -9.31 -18.70
N MET A 212 2.18 -9.55 -19.92
CA MET A 212 2.81 -10.49 -20.84
C MET A 212 2.59 -10.03 -22.27
N GLU A 213 3.67 -10.04 -23.05
CA GLU A 213 3.65 -9.83 -24.50
C GLU A 213 4.42 -10.96 -25.19
N GLU A 214 3.93 -11.40 -26.35
CA GLU A 214 4.54 -12.49 -27.12
C GLU A 214 4.71 -12.11 -28.59
N VAL A 215 5.86 -12.47 -29.15
CA VAL A 215 6.19 -12.30 -30.55
C VAL A 215 6.39 -13.68 -31.18
N GLN A 216 5.66 -13.96 -32.26
CA GLN A 216 5.76 -15.21 -33.03
C GLN A 216 6.81 -15.14 -34.16
N GLU A 217 7.55 -14.04 -34.25
CA GLU A 217 8.65 -13.86 -35.20
C GLU A 217 9.77 -14.85 -34.89
N LYS A 218 10.09 -15.71 -35.87
CA LYS A 218 11.08 -16.77 -35.72
C LYS A 218 12.47 -16.23 -35.99
N VAL A 219 13.44 -16.57 -35.14
CA VAL A 219 14.85 -16.25 -35.35
C VAL A 219 15.54 -17.45 -35.97
N GLN A 220 15.90 -17.32 -37.24
CA GLN A 220 16.55 -18.38 -38.01
C GLN A 220 17.99 -18.64 -37.51
N PRO A 221 18.57 -19.80 -37.83
CA PRO A 221 19.98 -20.09 -37.58
C PRO A 221 20.91 -19.03 -38.20
N ASN A 222 21.98 -18.66 -37.50
CA ASN A 222 22.95 -17.64 -37.90
C ASN A 222 22.33 -16.26 -38.24
N SER A 223 21.25 -15.88 -37.54
CA SER A 223 20.59 -14.59 -37.72
C SER A 223 20.46 -13.82 -36.41
N THR A 224 20.35 -12.50 -36.54
CA THR A 224 20.18 -11.60 -35.39
C THR A 224 18.89 -10.82 -35.55
N ILE A 225 18.10 -10.74 -34.48
CA ILE A 225 16.92 -9.88 -34.40
C ILE A 225 17.09 -8.91 -33.23
N THR A 226 16.63 -7.67 -33.42
CA THR A 226 16.46 -6.71 -32.33
C THR A 226 15.02 -6.19 -32.37
N LYS A 227 14.31 -6.32 -31.26
CA LYS A 227 12.92 -5.90 -31.14
C LYS A 227 12.68 -5.20 -29.81
N THR A 228 11.87 -4.15 -29.84
CA THR A 228 11.40 -3.47 -28.62
C THR A 228 9.93 -3.79 -28.42
N LEU A 229 9.60 -4.33 -27.25
CA LEU A 229 8.24 -4.70 -26.84
C LEU A 229 7.80 -3.82 -25.69
N ILE A 230 6.56 -3.34 -25.73
CA ILE A 230 6.02 -2.42 -24.74
C ILE A 230 5.04 -3.19 -23.86
N LEU A 231 5.31 -3.26 -22.57
CA LEU A 231 4.44 -3.92 -21.59
C LEU A 231 3.80 -2.87 -20.69
N LEU A 232 2.54 -3.11 -20.31
CA LEU A 232 1.79 -2.19 -19.45
C LEU A 232 1.22 -2.95 -18.23
N PRO A 233 1.93 -2.98 -17.09
CA PRO A 233 1.48 -3.66 -15.89
C PRO A 233 0.38 -2.85 -15.19
N LEU A 234 -0.88 -3.15 -15.51
CA LEU A 234 -2.06 -2.52 -14.89
C LEU A 234 -2.82 -3.49 -13.99
N LEU A 235 -3.32 -2.99 -12.85
CA LEU A 235 -4.21 -3.78 -12.01
C LEU A 235 -5.50 -4.20 -12.75
N ALA A 236 -6.02 -3.35 -13.65
CA ALA A 236 -7.24 -3.62 -14.40
C ALA A 236 -7.21 -5.00 -15.11
N ASN A 237 -6.05 -5.38 -15.66
CA ASN A 237 -5.85 -6.65 -16.38
C ASN A 237 -5.62 -7.85 -15.44
N ASN A 238 -5.56 -7.63 -14.13
CA ASN A 238 -5.12 -8.59 -13.13
C ASN A 238 -6.12 -8.75 -11.96
N ARG A 239 -7.32 -8.16 -12.05
CA ARG A 239 -8.35 -8.17 -10.99
C ARG A 239 -8.84 -9.56 -10.58
N GLU A 240 -8.64 -10.58 -11.41
CA GLU A 240 -9.06 -11.97 -11.12
C GLU A 240 -7.92 -12.83 -10.56
N LYS A 241 -6.67 -12.33 -10.60
CA LYS A 241 -5.50 -13.10 -10.19
C LYS A 241 -5.30 -13.04 -8.68
N ARG A 242 -5.29 -14.21 -8.04
CA ARG A 242 -4.97 -14.38 -6.62
C ARG A 242 -3.49 -14.12 -6.33
N GLY A 243 -3.21 -13.51 -5.18
CA GLY A 243 -1.87 -13.44 -4.60
C GLY A 243 -0.97 -12.40 -5.26
N ILE A 244 -1.55 -11.41 -5.92
CA ILE A 244 -0.86 -10.20 -6.37
C ILE A 244 -0.80 -9.23 -5.20
N ALA A 245 0.35 -8.61 -4.98
CA ALA A 245 0.50 -7.53 -4.03
C ALA A 245 -0.08 -6.23 -4.60
N LEU A 246 -0.97 -5.62 -3.83
CA LEU A 246 -1.63 -4.36 -4.09
C LEU A 246 -1.20 -3.35 -3.03
N ASP A 247 -1.22 -2.07 -3.39
CA ASP A 247 -1.13 -1.05 -2.34
C ASP A 247 -2.35 -1.17 -1.41
N GLY A 248 -2.15 -0.82 -0.13
CA GLY A 248 -3.20 -0.89 0.88
C GLY A 248 -4.46 -0.16 0.41
N LYS A 249 -5.62 -0.81 0.54
CA LYS A 249 -6.90 -0.23 0.13
C LYS A 249 -7.52 0.56 1.30
N LEU A 250 -7.77 1.85 1.11
CA LEU A 250 -8.63 2.61 2.03
C LEU A 250 -10.08 2.51 1.54
N LYS A 251 -10.88 1.68 2.22
CA LYS A 251 -12.32 1.52 1.95
C LYS A 251 -12.64 1.21 0.48
N ASP A 252 -13.11 2.21 -0.27
CA ASP A 252 -13.61 2.11 -1.65
C ASP A 252 -12.76 2.86 -2.68
N GLU A 253 -11.57 3.32 -2.31
CA GLU A 253 -10.64 3.95 -3.25
C GLU A 253 -10.09 2.90 -4.24
N ASP A 254 -9.90 3.32 -5.49
CA ASP A 254 -9.17 2.53 -6.49
C ASP A 254 -7.74 2.29 -5.98
N THR A 255 -7.31 1.02 -6.03
CA THR A 255 -5.95 0.62 -5.66
C THR A 255 -5.11 0.39 -6.91
N ASN A 256 -3.80 0.43 -6.75
CA ASN A 256 -2.83 0.08 -7.78
C ASN A 256 -2.10 -1.22 -7.39
N LEU A 257 -1.29 -1.74 -8.31
CA LEU A 257 -0.30 -2.75 -7.96
C LEU A 257 0.63 -2.19 -6.87
N ALA A 258 1.10 -3.04 -5.97
CA ALA A 258 1.96 -2.59 -4.88
C ALA A 258 3.25 -1.96 -5.42
N SER A 259 3.68 -0.86 -4.82
CA SER A 259 4.94 -0.22 -5.22
C SER A 259 6.16 -1.04 -4.76
N SER A 260 7.26 -0.97 -5.50
CA SER A 260 8.53 -1.61 -5.12
C SER A 260 9.00 -1.15 -3.75
N THR A 261 9.36 -2.10 -2.89
CA THR A 261 9.86 -1.79 -1.55
C THR A 261 11.34 -1.45 -1.60
N ILE A 262 11.72 -0.25 -1.15
CA ILE A 262 13.13 0.11 -0.96
C ILE A 262 13.44 0.06 0.53
N ILE A 263 14.40 -0.77 0.90
CA ILE A 263 14.94 -0.88 2.25
C ILE A 263 16.13 0.07 2.35
N LYS A 264 16.19 0.88 3.40
CA LYS A 264 17.30 1.81 3.63
C LYS A 264 18.59 1.03 3.95
N ASP A 265 19.69 1.45 3.35
CA ASP A 265 21.00 0.84 3.57
C ASP A 265 21.41 0.91 5.05
N GLY A 266 21.92 -0.20 5.58
CA GLY A 266 22.35 -0.32 6.98
C GLY A 266 21.26 -0.77 7.97
N ILE A 267 20.01 -0.94 7.52
CA ILE A 267 18.97 -1.60 8.31
C ILE A 267 19.08 -3.11 8.11
N ASP A 268 18.91 -3.88 9.19
CA ASP A 268 18.90 -5.33 9.12
C ASP A 268 17.85 -5.82 8.10
N LYS A 269 18.18 -6.85 7.33
CA LYS A 269 17.32 -7.39 6.25
C LYS A 269 16.05 -8.07 6.78
N THR A 270 15.86 -8.08 8.09
CA THR A 270 14.75 -8.69 8.84
C THR A 270 13.54 -7.77 8.95
N VAL A 271 13.35 -6.84 7.99
CA VAL A 271 12.11 -6.05 7.90
C VAL A 271 10.92 -6.99 7.73
N LEU A 272 10.10 -7.09 8.78
CA LEU A 272 8.89 -7.90 8.78
C LEU A 272 7.81 -7.20 7.95
N GLY A 273 7.09 -7.96 7.12
CA GLY A 273 6.02 -7.44 6.28
C GLY A 273 5.98 -8.11 4.90
N ILE A 274 5.45 -7.38 3.93
CA ILE A 274 5.36 -7.82 2.53
C ILE A 274 6.31 -6.94 1.71
N LEU A 275 7.40 -7.53 1.24
CA LEU A 275 8.39 -6.86 0.41
C LEU A 275 8.09 -7.15 -1.06
N VAL A 276 7.91 -6.11 -1.87
CA VAL A 276 7.52 -6.24 -3.27
C VAL A 276 8.66 -5.83 -4.19
N ALA A 277 8.98 -6.69 -5.14
CA ALA A 277 9.95 -6.45 -6.20
C ALA A 277 9.34 -6.77 -7.56
N TYR A 278 9.84 -6.12 -8.61
CA TYR A 278 9.45 -6.39 -9.98
C TYR A 278 10.64 -6.78 -10.83
N LYS A 279 10.38 -7.66 -11.79
CA LYS A 279 11.38 -8.07 -12.78
C LYS A 279 10.73 -8.29 -14.13
N VAL A 280 11.45 -7.96 -15.19
CA VAL A 280 11.12 -8.36 -16.55
C VAL A 280 11.80 -9.69 -16.81
N LYS A 281 11.02 -10.68 -17.23
CA LYS A 281 11.52 -12.00 -17.63
C LYS A 281 11.35 -12.16 -19.13
N VAL A 282 12.46 -12.28 -19.85
CA VAL A 282 12.47 -12.55 -21.29
C VAL A 282 12.72 -14.04 -21.47
N LYS A 283 11.79 -14.74 -22.12
CA LYS A 283 11.82 -16.17 -22.39
C LYS A 283 11.91 -16.40 -23.91
N LEU A 284 12.88 -17.19 -24.35
CA LEU A 284 12.98 -17.67 -25.72
C LEU A 284 12.59 -19.15 -25.75
N ILE A 285 11.70 -19.49 -26.67
CA ILE A 285 11.30 -20.88 -26.93
C ILE A 285 12.09 -21.35 -28.15
N VAL A 286 13.06 -22.23 -27.94
CA VAL A 286 13.99 -22.74 -28.96
C VAL A 286 13.58 -24.16 -29.37
N SER A 287 13.72 -24.50 -30.65
CA SER A 287 13.47 -25.88 -31.12
C SER A 287 14.40 -26.90 -30.43
N GLY A 288 13.80 -27.97 -29.92
CA GLY A 288 14.49 -29.05 -29.22
C GLY A 288 15.28 -29.96 -30.14
N MET A 289 15.80 -31.06 -29.58
CA MET A 289 16.68 -32.00 -30.30
C MET A 289 15.91 -32.96 -31.21
N LEU A 290 14.73 -33.43 -30.78
CA LEU A 290 13.87 -34.32 -31.55
C LEU A 290 12.92 -33.55 -32.51
N GLY A 291 13.45 -32.54 -33.19
CA GLY A 291 12.67 -31.71 -34.11
C GLY A 291 11.62 -30.83 -33.42
N ASP A 292 10.56 -30.47 -34.16
CA ASP A 292 9.62 -29.42 -33.78
C ASP A 292 8.69 -29.75 -32.59
N LEU A 293 8.62 -31.02 -32.18
CA LEU A 293 7.76 -31.47 -31.08
C LEU A 293 8.35 -31.18 -29.69
N THR A 294 9.68 -31.04 -29.60
CA THR A 294 10.36 -30.71 -28.35
C THR A 294 10.81 -29.25 -28.39
N SER A 295 10.72 -28.54 -27.26
CA SER A 295 11.21 -27.16 -27.15
C SER A 295 12.06 -26.99 -25.91
N SER A 296 13.14 -26.24 -26.03
CA SER A 296 13.97 -25.79 -24.92
C SER A 296 13.62 -24.35 -24.59
N GLU A 297 13.42 -24.05 -23.31
CA GLU A 297 13.14 -22.69 -22.84
C GLU A 297 14.43 -22.12 -22.22
N VAL A 298 14.85 -20.96 -22.71
CA VAL A 298 15.93 -20.18 -22.09
C VAL A 298 15.35 -18.85 -21.64
N SER A 299 15.81 -18.33 -20.50
CA SER A 299 15.28 -17.08 -19.96
C SER A 299 16.33 -16.22 -19.30
N THR A 300 16.15 -14.91 -19.38
CA THR A 300 16.91 -13.91 -18.63
C THR A 300 15.96 -12.99 -17.88
N GLU A 301 16.43 -12.43 -16.77
CA GLU A 301 15.63 -11.59 -15.87
C GLU A 301 16.33 -10.24 -15.65
N LEU A 302 15.55 -9.16 -15.65
CA LEU A 302 16.03 -7.79 -15.36
C LEU A 302 15.20 -7.20 -14.23
N PRO A 303 15.81 -6.83 -13.09
CA PRO A 303 15.09 -6.13 -12.04
C PRO A 303 14.78 -4.69 -12.48
N PHE A 304 13.64 -4.19 -12.03
CA PHE A 304 13.26 -2.78 -12.15
C PHE A 304 12.34 -2.40 -10.98
N ARG A 305 12.11 -1.10 -10.80
CA ARG A 305 11.25 -0.57 -9.75
C ARG A 305 9.97 0.01 -10.35
N LEU A 306 8.81 -0.34 -9.78
CA LEU A 306 7.52 0.24 -10.12
C LEU A 306 6.99 1.03 -8.93
N MET A 307 6.82 2.34 -9.07
CA MET A 307 6.55 3.23 -7.93
C MET A 307 5.56 4.36 -8.27
N HIS A 308 5.09 5.07 -7.25
CA HIS A 308 4.33 6.31 -7.45
C HIS A 308 5.28 7.48 -7.78
N PRO A 309 4.88 8.40 -8.68
CA PRO A 309 5.61 9.65 -8.87
C PRO A 309 5.55 10.48 -7.60
N LYS A 310 6.62 11.23 -7.31
CA LYS A 310 6.58 12.20 -6.22
C LYS A 310 5.49 13.24 -6.53
N PRO A 311 4.64 13.61 -5.57
CA PRO A 311 3.77 14.77 -5.76
C PRO A 311 4.63 16.01 -6.00
N GLU A 312 4.24 16.86 -6.95
CA GLU A 312 4.81 18.20 -7.05
C GLU A 312 4.60 18.92 -5.73
N GLU A 313 5.63 19.60 -5.22
CA GLU A 313 5.52 20.43 -4.01
C GLU A 313 4.51 21.53 -4.26
N LEU A 314 3.24 21.25 -3.94
CA LEU A 314 2.22 22.26 -3.83
C LEU A 314 2.68 23.18 -2.69
N ASN A 315 3.20 24.35 -3.04
CA ASN A 315 3.27 25.51 -2.16
C ASN A 315 1.89 25.68 -1.53
N ILE A 316 1.69 25.16 -0.31
CA ILE A 316 0.43 25.26 0.43
C ILE A 316 0.30 26.71 0.89
N ARG A 317 -0.02 27.62 -0.04
CA ARG A 317 -0.88 28.75 0.28
C ARG A 317 -2.20 28.12 0.63
N VAL A 318 -2.47 27.99 1.93
CA VAL A 318 -3.74 27.51 2.49
C VAL A 318 -4.88 27.94 1.57
N PRO A 319 -5.46 27.04 0.75
CA PRO A 319 -6.58 27.43 -0.08
C PRO A 319 -7.69 27.80 0.90
N ARG A 320 -8.26 29.01 0.77
CA ARG A 320 -9.53 29.34 1.39
C ARG A 320 -10.48 28.17 1.08
N MET A 321 -10.77 27.38 2.10
CA MET A 321 -11.56 26.15 2.01
C MET A 321 -12.94 26.54 1.47
N LYS A 322 -13.15 26.38 0.16
CA LYS A 322 -14.45 26.58 -0.46
C LYS A 322 -15.31 25.38 -0.07
N THR A 323 -16.42 25.73 0.54
CA THR A 323 -17.39 24.91 1.26
C THR A 323 -18.12 23.91 0.36
N TRP A 324 -17.51 22.80 -0.06
CA TRP A 324 -18.25 21.72 -0.72
C TRP A 324 -17.72 20.35 -0.31
N TYR A 325 -18.66 19.47 0.06
CA TYR A 325 -18.52 18.06 0.45
C TYR A 325 -18.01 17.73 1.87
N LEU A 326 -18.86 17.99 2.86
CA LEU A 326 -18.84 17.34 4.18
C LEU A 326 -20.22 16.70 4.52
N ARG A 327 -20.98 16.25 3.50
CA ARG A 327 -22.34 15.73 3.72
C ARG A 327 -22.49 14.24 4.05
N SER A 328 -21.46 13.40 3.87
CA SER A 328 -21.59 11.95 4.19
C SER A 328 -20.86 11.48 5.46
N PHE A 329 -20.43 12.40 6.33
CA PHE A 329 -19.81 12.06 7.63
C PHE A 329 -20.54 12.66 8.85
N LEU A 330 -21.79 13.10 8.67
CA LEU A 330 -22.59 13.77 9.70
C LEU A 330 -23.77 12.95 10.24
N VAL A 331 -24.02 11.71 9.80
CA VAL A 331 -25.22 10.97 10.24
C VAL A 331 -25.00 10.14 11.52
N ASN A 332 -23.76 9.91 12.00
CA ASN A 332 -23.56 9.09 13.21
C ASN A 332 -22.82 9.74 14.39
N SER A 333 -22.55 11.04 14.34
CA SER A 333 -21.80 11.73 15.41
C SER A 333 -22.66 12.58 16.36
N CYS A 334 -23.99 12.57 16.23
CA CYS A 334 -24.87 13.40 17.07
C CYS A 334 -25.45 12.69 18.33
N LYS A 335 -25.09 11.43 18.61
CA LYS A 335 -25.60 10.69 19.80
C LYS A 335 -24.62 10.64 20.99
N ILE A 336 -23.47 11.29 20.92
CA ILE A 336 -22.37 11.09 21.90
C ILE A 336 -22.30 12.20 22.96
N TRP A 337 -22.86 13.39 22.73
CA TRP A 337 -22.80 14.50 23.70
C TRP A 337 -24.08 14.76 24.50
N MET A 338 -25.11 13.90 24.35
CA MET A 338 -26.37 14.01 25.11
C MET A 338 -26.64 12.78 26.00
N LYS A 339 -25.59 12.06 26.42
CA LYS A 339 -25.66 10.88 27.28
C LYS A 339 -25.19 11.09 28.72
N MET A 340 -25.14 12.34 29.20
CA MET A 340 -24.96 12.63 30.63
C MET A 340 -26.27 13.02 31.34
N ARG A 341 -27.43 12.87 30.68
CA ARG A 341 -28.77 13.10 31.27
C ARG A 341 -29.81 12.02 30.89
N ILE A 342 -29.39 10.76 30.76
CA ILE A 342 -30.29 9.62 30.52
C ILE A 342 -30.83 9.09 31.86
N ARG A 343 -31.84 9.78 32.39
CA ARG A 343 -32.88 9.12 33.21
C ARG A 343 -34.30 9.62 32.90
N LEU A 344 -34.44 10.66 32.07
CA LEU A 344 -35.73 11.24 31.69
C LEU A 344 -36.07 11.16 30.19
N PHE A 345 -35.13 10.78 29.31
CA PHE A 345 -35.37 10.75 27.85
C PHE A 345 -35.59 9.33 27.27
N LEU A 346 -35.55 8.29 28.10
CA LEU A 346 -35.79 6.90 27.68
C LEU A 346 -37.27 6.59 27.41
N GLN A 347 -38.19 7.54 27.62
CA GLN A 347 -39.63 7.33 27.42
C GLN A 347 -40.13 7.77 26.02
N MET A 348 -39.30 8.41 25.17
CA MET A 348 -39.85 9.17 24.01
C MET A 348 -39.26 8.86 22.61
N MET A 349 -38.31 7.93 22.45
CA MET A 349 -37.67 7.69 21.13
C MET A 349 -37.53 6.20 20.79
N SER A 350 -38.65 5.45 20.82
CA SER A 350 -38.76 4.16 20.10
C SER A 350 -39.27 4.31 18.66
N ASP A 351 -39.65 5.52 18.22
CA ASP A 351 -40.50 5.67 17.02
C ASP A 351 -39.84 6.29 15.78
N LEU A 352 -38.52 6.49 15.75
CA LEU A 352 -37.88 7.27 14.66
C LEU A 352 -36.66 6.59 14.00
N GLU A 353 -36.71 5.27 13.80
CA GLU A 353 -35.59 4.50 13.22
C GLU A 353 -35.79 4.07 11.75
N ASN A 354 -36.86 4.49 11.06
CA ASN A 354 -37.25 3.84 9.79
C ASN A 354 -37.16 4.65 8.49
N ARG A 355 -36.46 5.78 8.40
CA ARG A 355 -36.29 6.47 7.10
C ARG A 355 -34.92 7.10 6.92
N LEU A 356 -34.34 6.88 5.74
CA LEU A 356 -33.15 7.52 5.14
C LEU A 356 -31.86 6.69 5.15
N LEU A 357 -31.98 5.48 4.59
CA LEU A 357 -30.99 4.91 3.67
C LEU A 357 -31.28 5.46 2.27
N GLU A 358 -30.41 6.30 1.73
CA GLU A 358 -30.09 6.49 0.29
C GLU A 358 -29.38 7.85 0.12
N GLU A 359 -28.46 7.89 -0.85
CA GLU A 359 -27.72 9.06 -1.36
C GLU A 359 -26.32 9.41 -0.78
N LEU A 360 -25.33 8.94 -1.55
CA LEU A 360 -24.21 9.71 -2.13
C LEU A 360 -22.76 9.40 -1.67
N ARG A 361 -22.06 8.81 -2.65
CA ARG A 361 -20.63 8.53 -2.83
C ARG A 361 -19.81 9.81 -3.14
N GLY A 362 -18.50 9.80 -2.85
CA GLY A 362 -17.48 10.50 -3.67
C GLY A 362 -16.31 11.22 -2.96
N LEU A 363 -15.09 10.66 -3.14
CA LEU A 363 -13.74 11.27 -3.33
C LEU A 363 -12.96 12.02 -2.21
N MET A 364 -11.73 11.54 -1.89
CA MET A 364 -10.44 12.28 -2.01
C MET A 364 -9.19 11.49 -1.53
N VAL A 365 -8.08 11.65 -2.26
CA VAL A 365 -6.71 11.07 -2.07
C VAL A 365 -5.73 12.18 -1.66
N VAL A 366 -4.74 11.89 -0.79
CA VAL A 366 -3.63 12.82 -0.46
C VAL A 366 -2.28 12.07 -0.40
N THR A 367 -1.25 12.65 -1.02
CA THR A 367 0.15 12.20 -1.10
C THR A 367 1.09 13.17 -0.37
N ASN A 368 2.22 12.67 0.14
CA ASN A 368 3.09 13.35 1.13
C ASN A 368 4.36 13.97 0.55
N THR A 369 4.77 15.11 1.12
CA THR A 369 6.10 15.27 1.75
C THR A 369 6.06 16.29 2.89
N LEU A 370 6.84 15.99 3.93
CA LEU A 370 7.07 16.66 5.21
C LEU A 370 6.10 16.31 6.36
N GLY A 371 6.59 15.41 7.22
CA GLY A 371 6.15 15.27 8.61
C GLY A 371 4.66 15.02 8.83
N CYS A 372 4.16 13.85 8.43
CA CYS A 372 2.74 13.53 8.61
C CYS A 372 2.38 13.29 10.07
N SER A 373 1.81 14.34 10.68
CA SER A 373 1.05 14.29 11.92
C SER A 373 -0.43 14.14 11.56
N PHE A 374 -1.04 12.98 11.86
CA PHE A 374 -2.49 12.80 11.72
C PHE A 374 -3.18 13.42 12.94
N LEU A 375 -4.21 14.28 12.79
CA LEU A 375 -5.01 14.77 13.91
C LEU A 375 -6.50 14.83 13.54
N PHE A 376 -7.35 14.22 14.36
CA PHE A 376 -8.81 14.36 14.31
C PHE A 376 -9.23 15.71 14.90
N ALA A 377 -10.15 16.41 14.23
CA ALA A 377 -10.84 17.58 14.77
C ALA A 377 -12.36 17.40 14.62
N LEU A 378 -13.05 17.11 15.73
CA LEU A 378 -14.47 17.45 15.86
C LEU A 378 -14.54 18.97 16.09
N ASN A 379 -15.29 19.68 15.26
CA ASN A 379 -15.66 21.06 15.55
C ASN A 379 -17.17 21.24 15.31
N CYS A 380 -17.85 21.73 16.33
CA CYS A 380 -19.26 22.11 16.30
C CYS A 380 -19.28 23.56 16.80
N GLN A 381 -19.72 24.49 15.95
CA GLN A 381 -19.90 25.89 16.34
C GLN A 381 -21.06 26.51 15.56
N VAL A 382 -21.59 27.60 16.14
CA VAL A 382 -22.72 28.48 15.76
C VAL A 382 -24.01 28.03 16.47
N LEU A 383 -24.49 28.63 17.56
CA LEU A 383 -24.64 30.03 17.99
C LEU A 383 -25.57 30.84 17.07
N LEU A 384 -26.88 30.83 17.35
CA LEU A 384 -27.73 32.03 17.48
C LEU A 384 -29.19 31.66 17.80
N LEU A 385 -29.68 32.30 18.87
CA LEU A 385 -31.00 32.29 19.51
C LEU A 385 -31.28 31.18 20.52
#